data_AF-A0A5B7A1E5-F1
#
_entry.id   AF-A0A5B7A1E5-F1
#
_cell.length_a   1.000
_cell.length_b   1.000
_cell.length_c   1.000
_cell.angle_alpha   90.00
_cell.angle_beta   90.00
_cell.angle_gamma   90.00
#
_symmetry.space_group_name_H-M   'P 1'
#
loop_
_entity.id
_entity.type
_entity.pdbx_description
1 polymer ?
#
loop_
_entity_poly.entity_id
_entity_poly.type
_entity_poly.pdbx_seq_one_letter_code
_entity_poly.pdbx_strand_id
1 'polypeptide(L)'
;MDGNDGTVKLGTLNMKPDRCFNLDSDVSVSSPVTRQKAAAAKQFIENHYKNYLQGLQDRKDRRRSLQRRAQEAQISNEEQEEMLRDLERRETEYMRLQRHKVGIDDFEQLTVIGKGAFGEVRLCRAKNTGEIFAMKKLKKVEMLRRGQVEHVRSERNLLVEVDSRCIVKLFYSFQDSDFLYLIMEYLP
;
A
#
# COMPACT_ATOMS: atom_id res chain seq x y z
N MET A 1 68.54 54.44 -34.01
CA MET A 1 68.91 53.02 -34.15
C MET A 1 67.61 52.26 -34.19
N ASP A 2 67.09 52.17 -35.39
CA ASP A 2 65.76 51.69 -35.73
C ASP A 2 65.68 50.16 -35.61
N GLY A 3 64.51 49.69 -35.19
CA GLY A 3 64.21 48.28 -34.97
C GLY A 3 62.71 48.01 -35.06
N ASN A 4 62.19 48.20 -36.27
CA ASN A 4 61.04 47.61 -36.94
C ASN A 4 60.17 46.54 -36.20
N ASP A 5 58.85 46.80 -36.25
CA ASP A 5 57.77 45.89 -36.71
C ASP A 5 57.27 44.70 -35.89
N GLY A 6 55.97 44.43 -36.04
CA GLY A 6 55.35 43.15 -35.71
C GLY A 6 54.08 43.20 -34.86
N THR A 7 52.98 43.71 -35.41
CA THR A 7 51.64 43.59 -34.81
C THR A 7 51.14 42.14 -34.86
N VAL A 8 50.72 41.54 -33.73
CA VAL A 8 49.75 40.43 -33.74
C VAL A 8 48.73 40.63 -32.61
N LYS A 9 47.50 40.98 -33.00
CA LYS A 9 46.32 40.95 -32.15
C LYS A 9 45.94 39.48 -31.87
N LEU A 10 45.98 39.04 -30.62
CA LEU A 10 45.39 37.76 -30.25
C LEU A 10 43.86 37.90 -30.28
N GLY A 11 43.24 37.19 -31.22
CA GLY A 11 41.80 37.22 -31.44
C GLY A 11 41.00 36.68 -30.27
N THR A 12 39.87 37.34 -30.01
CA THR A 12 38.82 36.94 -29.08
C THR A 12 38.32 35.53 -29.42
N LEU A 13 38.51 34.58 -28.51
CA LEU A 13 37.94 33.24 -28.65
C LEU A 13 36.41 33.31 -28.48
N ASN A 14 35.73 33.23 -29.61
CA ASN A 14 34.28 33.11 -29.71
C ASN A 14 33.83 31.74 -29.17
N MET A 15 33.52 31.66 -27.89
CA MET A 15 32.81 30.51 -27.31
C MET A 15 31.38 30.55 -27.84
N LYS A 16 31.08 29.67 -28.81
CA LYS A 16 29.71 29.44 -29.26
C LYS A 16 28.87 29.03 -28.04
N PRO A 17 27.68 29.60 -27.82
CA PRO A 17 26.77 29.08 -26.82
C PRO A 17 26.35 27.69 -27.26
N ASP A 18 26.77 26.67 -26.52
CA ASP A 18 26.28 25.32 -26.68
C ASP A 18 24.77 25.33 -26.48
N ARG A 19 24.08 25.12 -27.60
CA ARG A 19 22.72 24.61 -27.78
C ARG A 19 21.86 24.73 -26.52
N CYS A 20 21.10 25.82 -26.47
CA CYS A 20 19.81 25.83 -25.79
C CYS A 20 19.03 24.60 -26.29
N PHE A 21 18.87 23.58 -25.44
CA PHE A 21 17.90 22.54 -25.68
C PHE A 21 16.54 23.22 -25.61
N ASN A 22 16.02 23.61 -26.77
CA ASN A 22 14.63 23.97 -26.94
C ASN A 22 13.81 22.80 -26.41
N LEU A 23 13.19 22.98 -25.25
CA LEU A 23 12.24 22.05 -24.69
C LEU A 23 10.86 22.25 -25.35
N ASP A 24 10.86 22.25 -26.68
CA ASP A 24 9.63 22.17 -27.48
C ASP A 24 9.65 20.82 -28.20
N SER A 25 9.19 19.79 -27.50
CA SER A 25 8.72 18.54 -28.10
C SER A 25 7.73 17.83 -27.15
N ASP A 26 6.45 17.99 -27.47
CA ASP A 26 5.36 17.05 -27.20
C ASP A 26 5.04 16.67 -25.73
N VAL A 27 4.53 17.63 -24.96
CA VAL A 27 3.77 17.38 -23.72
C VAL A 27 2.33 16.89 -24.03
N SER A 28 2.15 15.97 -24.99
CA SER A 28 0.78 15.59 -25.41
C SER A 28 0.59 14.17 -25.99
N VAL A 29 1.42 13.16 -25.70
CA VAL A 29 1.09 11.79 -26.16
C VAL A 29 1.44 10.67 -25.16
N SER A 30 1.17 10.89 -23.87
CA SER A 30 1.10 9.73 -22.95
C SER A 30 -0.24 9.02 -23.17
N SER A 31 -0.22 7.74 -23.58
CA SER A 31 -1.44 6.95 -23.79
C SER A 31 -2.34 6.98 -22.54
N PRO A 32 -3.68 6.86 -22.67
CA PRO A 32 -4.57 6.82 -21.51
C PRO A 32 -4.15 5.78 -20.46
N VAL A 33 -3.65 4.63 -20.91
CA VAL A 33 -3.14 3.56 -20.05
C VAL A 33 -1.87 3.99 -19.31
N THR A 34 -0.94 4.66 -19.99
CA THR A 34 0.29 5.18 -19.37
C THR A 34 -0.04 6.22 -18.31
N ARG A 35 -0.99 7.14 -18.57
CA ARG A 35 -1.45 8.13 -17.59
C ARG A 35 -2.12 7.49 -16.38
N GLN A 36 -2.97 6.48 -16.59
CA GLN A 36 -3.60 5.73 -15.49
C GLN A 36 -2.56 5.00 -14.64
N LYS A 37 -1.57 4.34 -15.27
CA LYS A 37 -0.48 3.69 -14.54
C LYS A 37 0.37 4.69 -13.76
N ALA A 38 0.69 5.85 -14.34
CA ALA A 38 1.42 6.91 -13.67
C ALA A 38 0.63 7.48 -12.47
N ALA A 39 -0.67 7.71 -12.64
CA ALA A 39 -1.55 8.16 -11.55
C ALA A 39 -1.63 7.12 -10.42
N ALA A 40 -1.78 5.83 -10.76
CA ALA A 40 -1.79 4.74 -9.78
C ALA A 40 -0.45 4.62 -9.05
N ALA A 41 0.67 4.76 -9.76
CA ALA A 41 2.01 4.75 -9.16
C ALA A 41 2.21 5.94 -8.21
N LYS A 42 1.81 7.15 -8.62
CA LYS A 42 1.83 8.35 -7.77
C LYS A 42 1.01 8.13 -6.50
N GLN A 43 -0.23 7.70 -6.65
CA GLN A 43 -1.13 7.45 -5.51
C GLN A 43 -0.56 6.37 -4.57
N PHE A 44 0.04 5.31 -5.13
CA PHE A 44 0.71 4.27 -4.35
C PHE A 44 1.86 4.82 -3.51
N ILE A 45 2.75 5.62 -4.12
CA ILE A 45 3.90 6.21 -3.42
C ILE A 45 3.43 7.18 -2.33
N GLU A 46 2.47 8.06 -2.64
CA GLU A 46 1.92 9.01 -1.68
C GLU A 46 1.28 8.29 -0.50
N ASN A 47 0.45 7.29 -0.74
CA ASN A 47 -0.18 6.49 0.32
C ASN A 47 0.86 5.72 1.14
N HIS A 48 1.90 5.19 0.50
CA HIS A 48 2.98 4.49 1.19
C HIS A 48 3.68 5.43 2.20
N TYR A 49 4.08 6.62 1.77
CA TYR A 49 4.74 7.58 2.66
C TYR A 49 3.79 8.15 3.72
N LYS A 50 2.53 8.42 3.38
CA LYS A 50 1.51 8.84 4.36
C LYS A 50 1.36 7.82 5.48
N ASN A 51 1.16 6.55 5.13
CA ASN A 51 1.00 5.47 6.11
C ASN A 51 2.28 5.26 6.93
N TYR A 52 3.45 5.33 6.29
CA TYR A 52 4.74 5.21 6.98
C TYR A 52 4.95 6.33 8.00
N LEU A 53 4.74 7.60 7.59
CA LEU A 53 4.89 8.76 8.46
C LEU A 53 3.86 8.76 9.60
N GLN A 54 2.61 8.38 9.31
CA GLN A 54 1.58 8.21 10.35
C GLN A 54 2.00 7.16 11.37
N GLY A 55 2.49 6.00 10.93
CA GLY A 55 2.98 4.95 11.82
C GLY A 55 4.13 5.43 12.72
N LEU A 56 5.06 6.24 12.20
CA LEU A 56 6.12 6.86 13.01
C LEU A 56 5.57 7.85 14.05
N GLN A 57 4.55 8.62 13.69
CA GLN A 57 3.91 9.56 14.59
C GLN A 57 3.16 8.83 15.72
N ASP A 58 2.34 7.84 15.36
CA ASP A 58 1.58 7.03 16.32
C ASP A 58 2.51 6.36 17.36
N ARG A 59 3.69 5.91 16.93
CA ARG A 59 4.73 5.36 17.83
C ARG A 59 5.24 6.36 18.84
N LYS A 60 5.56 7.58 18.38
CA LYS A 60 6.01 8.66 19.25
C LYS A 60 4.91 9.03 20.25
N ASP A 61 3.67 9.07 19.78
CA ASP A 61 2.52 9.43 20.62
C ASP A 61 2.21 8.35 21.65
N ARG A 62 2.28 7.05 21.29
CA ARG A 62 2.16 5.93 22.24
C ARG A 62 3.26 5.97 23.30
N ARG A 63 4.52 6.20 22.90
CA ARG A 63 5.64 6.35 23.85
C ARG A 63 5.43 7.52 24.79
N ARG A 64 5.06 8.70 24.26
CA ARG A 64 4.82 9.91 25.05
C ARG A 64 3.66 9.72 26.03
N SER A 65 2.58 9.09 25.58
CA SER A 65 1.41 8.77 26.41
C SER A 65 1.80 7.85 27.57
N LEU A 66 2.60 6.81 27.30
CA LEU A 66 3.09 5.91 28.34
C LEU A 66 3.96 6.65 29.37
N GLN A 67 4.90 7.48 28.92
CA GLN A 67 5.76 8.27 29.81
C GLN A 67 4.96 9.22 30.69
N ARG A 68 3.96 9.91 30.13
CA ARG A 68 3.08 10.80 30.89
C ARG A 68 2.32 10.02 31.98
N ARG A 69 1.73 8.88 31.62
CA ARG A 69 0.99 8.03 32.57
C ARG A 69 1.89 7.47 33.67
N ALA A 70 3.12 7.08 33.34
CA ALA A 70 4.10 6.61 34.32
C ALA A 70 4.49 7.73 35.31
N GLN A 71 4.66 8.96 34.81
CA GLN A 71 4.95 10.13 35.64
C GLN A 71 3.78 10.49 36.56
N GLU A 72 2.55 10.51 36.03
CA GLU A 72 1.33 10.77 36.80
C GLU A 72 1.11 9.74 37.92
N ALA A 73 1.45 8.47 37.66
CA ALA A 73 1.39 7.39 38.63
C ALA A 73 2.61 7.29 39.56
N GLN A 74 3.59 8.20 39.43
CA GLN A 74 4.83 8.24 40.23
C GLN A 74 5.58 6.89 40.24
N ILE A 75 5.60 6.21 39.09
CA ILE A 75 6.30 4.94 38.90
C ILE A 75 7.81 5.16 39.08
N SER A 76 8.52 4.16 39.63
CA SER A 76 9.97 4.25 39.81
C SER A 76 10.71 4.29 38.46
N ASN A 77 11.93 4.85 38.45
CA ASN A 77 12.73 4.92 37.21
C ASN A 77 13.00 3.53 36.61
N GLU A 78 13.25 2.52 37.46
CA GLU A 78 13.52 1.14 37.02
C GLU A 78 12.29 0.51 36.34
N GLU A 79 11.11 0.64 36.96
CA GLU A 79 9.85 0.16 36.39
C GLU A 79 9.48 0.92 35.11
N GLN A 80 9.70 2.24 35.07
CA GLN A 80 9.46 3.04 33.87
C GLN A 80 10.33 2.57 32.69
N GLU A 81 11.61 2.27 32.94
CA GLU A 81 12.49 1.72 31.90
C GLU A 81 12.03 0.34 31.43
N GLU A 82 11.56 -0.51 32.34
CA GLU A 82 11.01 -1.82 31.98
C GLU A 82 9.77 -1.68 31.09
N MET A 83 8.83 -0.80 31.46
CA MET A 83 7.65 -0.50 30.65
C MET A 83 8.00 0.01 29.24
N LEU A 84 9.05 0.84 29.12
CA LEU A 84 9.53 1.32 27.83
C LEU A 84 10.15 0.21 26.99
N ARG A 85 10.99 -0.66 27.59
CA ARG A 85 11.55 -1.85 26.91
C ARG A 85 10.44 -2.77 26.41
N ASP A 86 9.41 -2.96 27.22
CA ASP A 86 8.22 -3.73 26.87
C ASP A 86 7.44 -3.14 25.69
N LEU A 87 7.25 -1.82 25.69
CA LEU A 87 6.62 -1.11 24.58
C LEU A 87 7.42 -1.27 23.28
N GLU A 88 8.75 -1.07 23.33
CA GLU A 88 9.63 -1.21 22.17
C GLU A 88 9.59 -2.63 21.58
N ARG A 89 9.58 -3.65 22.45
CA ARG A 89 9.40 -5.05 22.04
C ARG A 89 8.07 -5.26 21.32
N ARG A 90 6.96 -4.79 21.89
CA ARG A 90 5.62 -4.90 21.27
C ARG A 90 5.52 -4.15 19.94
N GLU A 91 6.11 -2.96 19.84
CA GLU A 91 6.18 -2.18 18.61
C GLU A 91 6.96 -2.89 17.49
N THR A 92 8.02 -3.60 17.87
CA THR A 92 8.84 -4.37 16.93
C THR A 92 8.05 -5.56 16.39
N GLU A 93 7.40 -6.31 17.27
CA GLU A 93 6.53 -7.43 16.88
C GLU A 93 5.34 -6.96 16.05
N TYR A 94 4.73 -5.82 16.41
CA TYR A 94 3.65 -5.23 15.63
C TYR A 94 4.07 -4.92 14.19
N MET A 95 5.24 -4.29 13.96
CA MET A 95 5.71 -4.08 12.58
C MET A 95 5.95 -5.36 11.83
N ARG A 96 6.49 -6.37 12.53
CA ARG A 96 6.76 -7.67 11.91
C ARG A 96 5.45 -8.31 11.45
N LEU A 97 4.40 -8.25 12.27
CA LEU A 97 3.05 -8.69 11.91
C LEU A 97 2.48 -7.89 10.73
N GLN A 98 2.69 -6.58 10.68
CA GLN A 98 2.23 -5.74 9.56
C GLN A 98 2.92 -6.06 8.22
N ARG A 99 4.07 -6.74 8.22
CA ARG A 99 4.72 -7.22 6.98
C ARG A 99 4.04 -8.47 6.41
N HIS A 100 3.32 -9.21 7.25
CA HIS A 100 2.59 -10.39 6.80
C HIS A 100 1.44 -9.95 5.91
N LYS A 101 1.46 -10.38 4.65
CA LYS A 101 0.35 -10.17 3.74
C LYS A 101 -0.60 -11.34 3.90
N VAL A 102 -1.85 -11.04 4.24
CA VAL A 102 -2.90 -12.05 4.33
C VAL A 102 -3.00 -12.81 3.02
N GLY A 103 -2.94 -14.13 3.11
CA GLY A 103 -3.00 -15.05 1.98
C GLY A 103 -3.94 -16.20 2.24
N ILE A 104 -4.07 -17.10 1.27
CA ILE A 104 -4.93 -18.27 1.37
C ILE A 104 -4.49 -19.22 2.50
N ASP A 105 -3.19 -19.26 2.78
CA ASP A 105 -2.59 -20.13 3.79
C ASP A 105 -2.97 -19.73 5.23
N ASP A 106 -3.47 -18.52 5.44
CA ASP A 106 -3.96 -18.05 6.73
C ASP A 106 -5.36 -18.60 7.07
N PHE A 107 -6.02 -19.26 6.11
CA PHE A 107 -7.38 -19.77 6.25
C PHE A 107 -7.45 -21.29 6.04
N GLU A 108 -8.15 -21.97 6.93
CA GLU A 108 -8.59 -23.34 6.75
C GLU A 108 -9.92 -23.34 5.97
N GLN A 109 -9.94 -23.97 4.79
CA GLN A 109 -11.16 -24.07 3.98
C GLN A 109 -11.99 -25.26 4.46
N LEU A 110 -13.23 -25.01 4.88
CA LEU A 110 -14.11 -26.02 5.45
C LEU A 110 -15.04 -26.59 4.37
N THR A 111 -16.25 -26.05 4.24
CA THR A 111 -17.30 -26.58 3.36
C THR A 111 -17.68 -25.59 2.28
N VAL A 112 -18.09 -26.08 1.11
CA VAL A 112 -18.68 -25.23 0.06
C VAL A 112 -20.11 -24.89 0.46
N ILE A 113 -20.42 -23.60 0.58
CA ILE A 113 -21.75 -23.08 0.94
C ILE A 113 -22.48 -22.46 -0.25
N GLY A 114 -21.77 -22.17 -1.34
CA GLY A 114 -22.40 -21.65 -2.56
C GLY A 114 -21.54 -21.87 -3.80
N LYS A 115 -22.18 -22.03 -4.95
CA LYS A 115 -21.52 -22.11 -6.26
C LYS A 115 -22.12 -21.04 -7.16
N GLY A 116 -21.26 -20.22 -7.76
CA GLY A 116 -21.64 -19.12 -8.65
C GLY A 116 -21.01 -19.27 -10.03
N ALA A 117 -21.34 -18.34 -10.93
CA ALA A 117 -20.85 -18.36 -12.31
C ALA A 117 -19.31 -18.23 -12.41
N PHE A 118 -18.69 -17.51 -11.48
CA PHE A 118 -17.24 -17.20 -11.52
C PHE A 118 -16.43 -18.02 -10.52
N GLY A 119 -17.06 -18.89 -9.73
CA GLY A 119 -16.37 -19.65 -8.69
C GLY A 119 -17.30 -20.14 -7.60
N GLU A 120 -16.81 -20.20 -6.37
CA GLU A 120 -17.54 -20.79 -5.25
C GLU A 120 -17.33 -20.00 -3.96
N VAL A 121 -18.28 -20.12 -3.05
CA VAL A 121 -18.21 -19.59 -1.70
C VAL A 121 -17.99 -20.77 -0.75
N ARG A 122 -16.94 -20.69 0.06
CA ARG A 122 -16.63 -21.67 1.10
C ARG A 122 -16.74 -21.04 2.47
N LEU A 123 -17.23 -21.80 3.43
CA LEU A 123 -16.98 -21.52 4.84
C LEU A 123 -15.48 -21.73 5.10
N CYS A 124 -14.83 -20.80 5.79
CA CYS A 124 -13.44 -20.94 6.20
C CYS A 124 -13.25 -20.50 7.64
N ARG A 125 -12.13 -20.94 8.23
CA ARG A 125 -11.70 -20.56 9.57
C ARG A 125 -10.35 -19.87 9.49
N ALA A 126 -10.21 -18.69 10.09
CA ALA A 126 -8.90 -18.04 10.21
C ALA A 126 -8.03 -18.84 11.19
N LYS A 127 -6.81 -19.22 10.80
CA LYS A 127 -5.94 -20.09 11.61
C LYS A 127 -5.40 -19.40 12.87
N ASN A 128 -5.26 -18.09 12.83
CA ASN A 128 -4.74 -17.28 13.93
C ASN A 128 -5.78 -17.00 15.02
N THR A 129 -7.04 -16.70 14.65
CA THR A 129 -8.10 -16.32 15.59
C THR A 129 -9.12 -17.43 15.82
N GLY A 130 -9.22 -18.42 14.93
CA GLY A 130 -10.25 -19.45 14.97
C GLY A 130 -11.63 -18.98 14.53
N GLU A 131 -11.77 -17.71 14.12
CA GLU A 131 -13.02 -17.12 13.67
C GLU A 131 -13.49 -17.67 12.32
N ILE A 132 -14.81 -17.72 12.14
CA ILE A 132 -15.47 -18.28 10.96
C ILE A 132 -15.85 -17.18 9.99
N PHE A 133 -15.56 -17.39 8.71
CA PHE A 133 -15.84 -16.45 7.63
C PHE A 133 -16.40 -17.16 6.40
N ALA A 134 -16.99 -16.37 5.49
CA ALA A 134 -17.35 -16.79 4.15
C ALA A 134 -16.28 -16.32 3.14
N MET A 135 -15.62 -17.26 2.48
CA MET A 135 -14.61 -17.02 1.45
C MET A 135 -15.22 -17.16 0.06
N LYS A 136 -15.39 -16.06 -0.66
CA LYS A 136 -15.77 -16.05 -2.08
C LYS A 136 -14.50 -16.18 -2.93
N LYS A 137 -14.32 -17.34 -3.55
CA LYS A 137 -13.19 -17.69 -4.43
C LYS A 137 -13.61 -17.53 -5.89
N LEU A 138 -13.04 -16.55 -6.59
CA LEU A 138 -13.39 -16.18 -7.96
C LEU A 138 -12.24 -16.48 -8.92
N LYS A 139 -12.51 -17.23 -10.01
CA LYS A 139 -11.51 -17.56 -11.04
C LYS A 139 -11.26 -16.35 -11.94
N LYS A 140 -10.00 -15.88 -11.98
CA LYS A 140 -9.62 -14.71 -12.81
C LYS A 140 -9.85 -14.94 -14.30
N VAL A 141 -9.51 -16.13 -14.79
CA VAL A 141 -9.67 -16.50 -16.20
C VAL A 141 -11.15 -16.41 -16.63
N GLU A 142 -12.09 -16.86 -15.79
CA GLU A 142 -13.53 -16.76 -16.07
C GLU A 142 -14.03 -15.31 -16.05
N MET A 143 -13.54 -14.50 -15.10
CA MET A 143 -13.88 -13.07 -15.04
C MET A 143 -13.41 -12.32 -16.29
N LEU A 144 -12.18 -12.61 -16.75
CA LEU A 144 -11.61 -12.04 -17.96
C LEU A 144 -12.39 -12.47 -19.20
N ARG A 145 -12.64 -13.77 -19.36
CA ARG A 145 -13.40 -14.32 -20.50
C ARG A 145 -14.77 -13.68 -20.66
N ARG A 146 -15.44 -13.36 -19.55
CA ARG A 146 -16.80 -12.80 -19.53
C ARG A 146 -16.82 -11.27 -19.50
N GLY A 147 -15.66 -10.60 -19.46
CA GLY A 147 -15.57 -9.14 -19.42
C GLY A 147 -16.12 -8.50 -18.12
N GLN A 148 -16.07 -9.20 -16.99
CA GLN A 148 -16.72 -8.80 -15.73
C GLN A 148 -15.74 -8.23 -14.69
N VAL A 149 -14.51 -7.91 -15.09
CA VAL A 149 -13.46 -7.45 -14.18
C VAL A 149 -13.84 -6.14 -13.50
N GLU A 150 -14.35 -5.16 -14.26
CA GLU A 150 -14.74 -3.86 -13.71
C GLU A 150 -15.93 -3.97 -12.75
N HIS A 151 -16.91 -4.84 -13.03
CA HIS A 151 -18.03 -5.07 -12.11
C HIS A 151 -17.56 -5.68 -10.78
N VAL A 152 -16.68 -6.69 -10.82
CA VAL A 152 -16.13 -7.29 -9.59
C VAL A 152 -15.26 -6.29 -8.82
N ARG A 153 -14.52 -5.42 -9.52
CA ARG A 153 -13.73 -4.35 -8.90
C ARG A 153 -14.61 -3.34 -8.18
N SER A 154 -15.70 -2.93 -8.82
CA SER A 154 -16.71 -2.03 -8.23
C SER A 154 -17.41 -2.66 -7.04
N GLU A 155 -17.82 -3.93 -7.13
CA GLU A 155 -18.42 -4.68 -6.02
C GLU A 155 -17.49 -4.71 -4.80
N ARG A 156 -16.21 -5.06 -5.01
CA ARG A 156 -15.22 -5.03 -3.93
C ARG A 156 -15.05 -3.63 -3.34
N ASN A 157 -14.96 -2.59 -4.16
CA ASN A 157 -14.78 -1.23 -3.66
C ASN A 157 -15.97 -0.79 -2.80
N LEU A 158 -17.19 -1.09 -3.23
CA LEU A 158 -18.40 -0.82 -2.45
C LEU A 158 -18.35 -1.53 -1.10
N LEU A 159 -17.99 -2.82 -1.09
CA LEU A 159 -17.87 -3.59 0.15
C LEU A 159 -16.77 -3.08 1.11
N VAL A 160 -15.76 -2.36 0.61
CA VAL A 160 -14.74 -1.72 1.45
C VAL A 160 -15.26 -0.42 2.06
N GLU A 161 -16.08 0.34 1.33
CA GLU A 161 -16.53 1.68 1.74
C GLU A 161 -17.79 1.65 2.61
N VAL A 162 -18.62 0.61 2.49
CA VAL A 162 -19.93 0.59 3.15
C VAL A 162 -19.86 -0.10 4.52
N ASP A 163 -20.21 0.65 5.56
CA ASP A 163 -20.45 0.15 6.92
C ASP A 163 -21.95 0.28 7.23
N SER A 164 -22.71 -0.80 6.97
CA SER A 164 -24.15 -0.86 7.18
C SER A 164 -24.58 -2.23 7.66
N ARG A 165 -25.50 -2.28 8.63
CA ARG A 165 -26.06 -3.54 9.15
C ARG A 165 -26.76 -4.41 8.10
N CYS A 166 -27.15 -3.83 6.98
CA CYS A 166 -27.85 -4.54 5.91
C CYS A 166 -26.91 -5.10 4.83
N ILE A 167 -25.59 -4.85 4.94
CA ILE A 167 -24.60 -5.23 3.93
C ILE A 167 -23.53 -6.07 4.62
N VAL A 168 -23.21 -7.22 4.02
CA VAL A 168 -22.17 -8.11 4.53
C VAL A 168 -20.83 -7.39 4.59
N LYS A 169 -20.13 -7.52 5.72
CA LYS A 169 -18.84 -6.87 5.90
C LYS A 169 -17.73 -7.62 5.16
N LEU A 170 -16.88 -6.89 4.44
CA LEU A 170 -15.64 -7.41 3.88
C LEU A 170 -14.49 -7.19 4.87
N PHE A 171 -13.83 -8.27 5.28
CA PHE A 171 -12.69 -8.21 6.20
C PHE A 171 -11.36 -8.16 5.45
N TYR A 172 -11.19 -9.03 4.45
CA TYR A 172 -9.96 -9.14 3.68
C TYR A 172 -10.25 -9.33 2.19
N SER A 173 -9.38 -8.79 1.34
CA SER A 173 -9.34 -9.16 -0.07
C SER A 173 -7.90 -9.38 -0.52
N PHE A 174 -7.63 -10.51 -1.15
CA PHE A 174 -6.31 -10.88 -1.65
C PHE A 174 -6.46 -11.73 -2.92
N GLN A 175 -5.36 -11.95 -3.62
CA GLN A 175 -5.34 -12.70 -4.87
C GLN A 175 -4.06 -13.50 -4.99
N ASP A 176 -4.13 -14.64 -5.66
CA ASP A 176 -2.95 -15.42 -6.09
C ASP A 176 -2.82 -15.34 -7.62
N SER A 177 -2.11 -16.27 -8.27
CA SER A 177 -2.00 -16.33 -9.74
C SER A 177 -3.36 -16.50 -10.43
N ASP A 178 -4.27 -17.28 -9.85
CA ASP A 178 -5.41 -17.87 -10.55
C ASP A 178 -6.77 -17.36 -10.05
N PHE A 179 -6.81 -16.94 -8.78
CA PHE A 179 -8.03 -16.61 -8.05
C PHE A 179 -7.95 -15.25 -7.34
N LEU A 180 -9.13 -14.64 -7.21
CA LEU A 180 -9.40 -13.53 -6.31
C LEU A 180 -10.21 -14.07 -5.12
N TYR A 181 -9.84 -13.68 -3.91
CA TYR A 181 -10.46 -14.11 -2.66
C TYR A 181 -11.04 -12.90 -1.94
N LEU A 182 -12.31 -13.00 -1.55
CA LEU A 182 -12.99 -12.04 -0.69
C LEU A 182 -13.41 -12.76 0.59
N ILE A 183 -12.88 -12.32 1.73
CA ILE A 183 -13.21 -12.85 3.07
C ILE A 183 -14.27 -11.95 3.69
N MET A 184 -15.45 -12.51 3.87
CA MET A 184 -16.64 -11.79 4.29
C MET A 184 -17.19 -12.37 5.59
N GLU A 185 -18.00 -11.58 6.26
CA GLU A 185 -18.85 -12.04 7.37
C GLU A 185 -19.64 -13.29 6.96
N TYR A 186 -19.63 -14.30 7.83
CA TYR A 186 -20.48 -15.46 7.67
C TYR A 186 -21.82 -15.21 8.37
N LEU A 187 -22.90 -15.30 7.60
CA LEU A 187 -24.26 -15.26 8.13
C LEU A 187 -24.78 -16.70 8.24
N PRO A 188 -25.01 -17.23 9.47
CA PRO A 188 -25.49 -18.59 9.69
C PRO A 188 -26.96 -18.79 9.30
#